data_AF-A0A541C717-F1
#
_entry.id   AF-A0A541C717-F1
#
_cell.length_a   1.000
_cell.length_b   1.000
_cell.length_c   1.000
_cell.angle_alpha   90.00
_cell.angle_beta   90.00
_cell.angle_gamma   90.00
#
_symmetry.space_group_name_H-M   'P 1'
#
loop_
_entity.id
_entity.type
_entity.pdbx_description
1 polymer ?
#
loop_
_entity_poly.entity_id
_entity_poly.type
_entity_poly.pdbx_seq_one_letter_code
_entity_poly.pdbx_strand_id
1 'polypeptide(L)'
;PAAAPEAAAPAPSPSGPVVLRARADTWLQLRERGSGSIVFDRVLRAGESHVPPASRDLVMTVGNAAGLEVLVDGERLPPLGREGAVRRDLPLDPETLRRLAAPAPPAAVPAPASLPVPAFAPAAEPPAVAGPVVLTARADTWLLVRDRESGRVLFDRVLRAGERYPAPRRSGLVMTVGNAAGLDVAVEGEALPPLGGEGVVRRDLPLEAAALRRLATAAR
;
A
#
# COMPACT_ATOMS: atom_id res chain seq x y z
N PRO A 1 -48.24 33.56 -21.57
CA PRO A 1 -48.59 32.27 -20.94
C PRO A 1 -47.29 31.47 -20.76
N ALA A 2 -46.98 31.09 -19.52
CA ALA A 2 -45.78 30.33 -19.17
C ALA A 2 -45.93 28.88 -19.64
N ALA A 3 -45.02 28.42 -20.51
CA ALA A 3 -44.89 27.01 -20.83
C ALA A 3 -43.93 26.39 -19.82
N ALA A 4 -44.48 25.52 -18.97
CA ALA A 4 -43.73 24.72 -18.03
C ALA A 4 -42.68 23.86 -18.77
N PRO A 5 -41.48 23.64 -18.21
CA PRO A 5 -40.61 22.60 -18.71
C PRO A 5 -41.27 21.26 -18.43
N GLU A 6 -41.68 20.62 -19.52
CA GLU A 6 -42.20 19.27 -19.61
C GLU A 6 -41.19 18.31 -18.98
N ALA A 7 -41.65 17.58 -17.96
CA ALA A 7 -40.88 16.55 -17.28
C ALA A 7 -40.51 15.45 -18.28
N ALA A 8 -39.26 15.49 -18.78
CA ALA A 8 -38.69 14.43 -19.58
C ALA A 8 -38.71 13.12 -18.76
N ALA A 9 -39.33 12.09 -19.33
CA ALA A 9 -39.37 10.75 -18.79
C ALA A 9 -37.96 10.26 -18.37
N PRO A 10 -37.82 9.52 -17.26
CA PRO A 10 -36.53 8.95 -16.89
C PRO A 10 -36.13 7.94 -17.97
N ALA A 11 -35.09 8.28 -18.74
CA ALA A 11 -34.40 7.38 -19.63
C ALA A 11 -33.99 6.10 -18.87
N PRO A 12 -33.88 4.93 -19.54
CA PRO A 12 -33.53 3.67 -18.90
C PRO A 12 -32.25 3.85 -18.09
N SER A 13 -32.37 3.73 -16.77
CA SER A 13 -31.30 3.99 -15.82
C SER A 13 -30.10 3.11 -16.18
N PRO A 14 -28.92 3.68 -16.48
CA PRO A 14 -27.77 2.86 -16.81
C PRO A 14 -27.36 2.12 -15.54
N SER A 15 -27.58 0.80 -15.54
CA SER A 15 -26.87 -0.22 -14.74
C SER A 15 -26.33 0.26 -13.39
N GLY A 16 -27.14 0.18 -12.34
CA GLY A 16 -26.77 0.20 -10.91
C GLY A 16 -25.94 1.41 -10.42
N PRO A 17 -26.40 2.21 -9.43
CA PRO A 17 -25.60 3.33 -8.94
C PRO A 17 -24.27 2.82 -8.36
N VAL A 18 -23.16 3.13 -9.02
CA VAL A 18 -21.83 2.98 -8.43
C VAL A 18 -21.72 4.07 -7.37
N VAL A 19 -21.40 3.73 -6.13
CA VAL A 19 -21.21 4.70 -5.06
C VAL A 19 -19.77 4.65 -4.61
N LEU A 20 -19.08 5.77 -4.69
CA LEU A 20 -17.69 5.93 -4.31
C LEU A 20 -17.66 6.58 -2.93
N ARG A 21 -17.35 5.83 -1.88
CA ARG A 21 -17.25 6.34 -0.52
C ARG A 21 -15.80 6.41 -0.05
N ALA A 22 -15.33 7.59 0.27
CA ALA A 22 -14.03 7.77 0.90
C ALA A 22 -14.07 7.31 2.37
N ARG A 23 -13.17 6.40 2.72
CA ARG A 23 -12.86 5.96 4.09
C ARG A 23 -11.77 6.82 4.72
N ALA A 24 -10.88 7.36 3.90
CA ALA A 24 -9.80 8.26 4.25
C ALA A 24 -9.68 9.34 3.17
N ASP A 25 -8.94 10.42 3.44
CA ASP A 25 -8.66 11.45 2.43
C ASP A 25 -8.05 10.81 1.17
N THR A 26 -8.74 11.02 0.04
CA THR A 26 -8.38 10.41 -1.23
C THR A 26 -8.69 11.34 -2.38
N TRP A 27 -7.73 11.56 -3.26
CA TRP A 27 -7.96 12.32 -4.49
C TRP A 27 -8.69 11.45 -5.50
N LEU A 28 -9.82 11.95 -6.02
CA LEU A 28 -10.64 11.31 -7.01
C LEU A 28 -10.71 12.17 -8.26
N GLN A 29 -10.40 11.59 -9.42
CA GLN A 29 -10.58 12.22 -10.71
C GLN A 29 -11.38 11.30 -11.63
N LEU A 30 -12.51 11.78 -12.15
CA LEU A 30 -13.24 11.14 -13.24
C LEU A 30 -12.98 11.89 -14.53
N ARG A 31 -12.66 11.14 -15.57
CA ARG A 31 -12.52 11.69 -16.92
C ARG A 31 -13.17 10.76 -17.94
N GLU A 32 -13.63 11.31 -19.04
CA GLU A 32 -14.13 10.53 -20.17
C GLU A 32 -12.97 9.86 -20.90
N ARG A 33 -13.07 8.56 -21.14
CA ARG A 33 -12.08 7.75 -21.86
C ARG A 33 -11.96 8.16 -23.31
N GLY A 34 -13.07 8.54 -23.95
CA GLY A 34 -13.10 8.96 -25.35
C GLY A 34 -12.50 10.35 -25.56
N SER A 35 -13.02 11.35 -24.84
CA SER A 35 -12.62 12.76 -25.00
C SER A 35 -11.43 13.19 -24.14
N GLY A 36 -11.09 12.45 -23.08
CA GLY A 36 -10.12 12.87 -22.06
C GLY A 36 -10.64 13.97 -21.11
N SER A 37 -11.86 14.46 -21.30
CA SER A 37 -12.48 15.53 -20.52
C SER A 37 -12.63 15.14 -19.05
N ILE A 38 -12.12 15.96 -18.15
CA ILE A 38 -12.28 15.76 -16.70
C ILE A 38 -13.71 16.16 -16.33
N VAL A 39 -14.49 15.20 -15.87
CA VAL A 39 -15.87 15.37 -15.39
C VAL A 39 -15.89 15.69 -13.90
N PHE A 40 -14.88 15.23 -13.17
CA PHE A 40 -14.73 15.48 -11.75
C PHE A 40 -13.25 15.43 -11.38
N ASP A 41 -12.74 16.39 -10.63
CA ASP A 41 -11.48 16.26 -9.92
C ASP A 41 -11.59 16.91 -8.55
N ARG A 42 -11.48 16.11 -7.49
CA ARG A 42 -11.57 16.60 -6.13
C ARG A 42 -10.98 15.60 -5.15
N VAL A 43 -10.44 16.12 -4.05
CA VAL A 43 -10.12 15.31 -2.88
C VAL A 43 -11.39 15.05 -2.09
N LEU A 44 -11.80 13.78 -2.02
CA LEU A 44 -12.84 13.30 -1.11
C LEU A 44 -12.25 13.12 0.28
N ARG A 45 -12.90 13.67 1.30
CA ARG A 45 -12.50 13.48 2.71
C ARG A 45 -13.07 12.18 3.29
N ALA A 46 -12.49 11.69 4.38
CA ALA A 46 -13.01 10.54 5.10
C ALA A 46 -14.50 10.70 5.45
N GLY A 47 -15.33 9.71 5.06
CA GLY A 47 -16.78 9.73 5.23
C GLY A 47 -17.56 10.32 4.06
N GLU A 48 -16.91 11.02 3.13
CA GLU A 48 -17.57 11.62 1.96
C GLU A 48 -17.95 10.55 0.94
N SER A 49 -19.14 10.69 0.34
CA SER A 49 -19.64 9.76 -0.69
C SER A 49 -19.97 10.54 -1.96
N HIS A 50 -19.57 9.98 -3.10
CA HIS A 50 -19.82 10.54 -4.42
C HIS A 50 -20.45 9.49 -5.32
N VAL A 51 -21.51 9.89 -6.03
CA VAL A 51 -22.17 9.06 -7.03
C VAL A 51 -21.77 9.65 -8.39
N PRO A 52 -20.91 8.96 -9.15
CA PRO A 52 -20.49 9.43 -10.46
C PRO A 52 -21.66 9.33 -11.45
N PRO A 53 -21.66 10.17 -12.51
CA PRO A 53 -22.69 10.10 -13.53
C PRO A 53 -22.65 8.74 -14.23
N ALA A 54 -23.83 8.25 -14.62
CA ALA A 54 -24.04 6.91 -15.17
C ALA A 54 -23.55 6.76 -16.63
N SER A 55 -22.34 7.25 -16.91
CA SER A 55 -21.70 7.18 -18.22
C SER A 55 -20.72 6.02 -18.26
N ARG A 56 -20.84 5.18 -19.30
CA ARG A 56 -20.07 3.92 -19.45
C ARG A 56 -18.64 4.14 -19.93
N ASP A 57 -18.35 5.34 -20.45
CA ASP A 57 -17.03 5.73 -20.96
C ASP A 57 -16.19 6.49 -19.94
N LEU A 58 -16.53 6.46 -18.65
CA LEU A 58 -15.74 7.14 -17.63
C LEU A 58 -14.59 6.26 -17.14
N VAL A 59 -13.42 6.86 -16.99
CA VAL A 59 -12.31 6.31 -16.26
C VAL A 59 -12.04 7.14 -15.01
N MET A 60 -11.86 6.44 -13.91
CA MET A 60 -11.55 6.95 -12.60
C MET A 60 -10.06 6.84 -12.34
N THR A 61 -9.53 7.88 -11.72
CA THR A 61 -8.23 7.89 -11.09
C THR A 61 -8.43 8.13 -9.61
N VAL A 62 -7.86 7.25 -8.78
CA VAL A 62 -7.88 7.35 -7.33
C VAL A 62 -6.45 7.46 -6.81
N GLY A 63 -6.18 8.46 -5.99
CA GLY A 63 -4.89 8.71 -5.36
C GLY A 63 -4.60 7.78 -4.18
N ASN A 64 -5.64 7.40 -3.43
CA ASN A 64 -5.55 6.45 -2.33
C ASN A 64 -6.63 5.37 -2.50
N ALA A 65 -6.28 4.29 -3.21
CA ALA A 65 -7.20 3.23 -3.60
C ALA A 65 -7.72 2.37 -2.43
N ALA A 66 -6.98 2.24 -1.32
CA ALA A 66 -7.53 1.60 -0.11
C ALA A 66 -8.46 2.53 0.67
N GLY A 67 -8.21 3.83 0.58
CA GLY A 67 -9.07 4.85 1.18
C GLY A 67 -10.39 5.05 0.44
N LEU A 68 -10.62 4.38 -0.69
CA LEU A 68 -11.85 4.48 -1.48
C LEU A 68 -12.61 3.15 -1.46
N GLU A 69 -13.80 3.16 -0.87
CA GLU A 69 -14.74 2.05 -0.89
C GLU A 69 -15.70 2.22 -2.05
N VAL A 70 -15.76 1.24 -2.95
CA VAL A 70 -16.64 1.25 -4.11
C VAL A 70 -17.81 0.32 -3.84
N LEU A 71 -19.03 0.83 -3.94
CA LEU A 71 -20.25 0.04 -3.86
C LEU A 71 -20.84 -0.04 -5.27
N VAL A 72 -21.16 -1.26 -5.71
CA VAL A 72 -21.79 -1.52 -7.02
C VAL A 72 -23.11 -2.21 -6.75
N ASP A 73 -24.22 -1.58 -7.16
CA ASP A 73 -25.58 -2.12 -6.93
C ASP A 73 -25.88 -2.37 -5.44
N GLY A 74 -25.30 -1.55 -4.55
CA GLY A 74 -25.39 -1.71 -3.10
C GLY A 74 -24.43 -2.73 -2.49
N GLU A 75 -23.71 -3.51 -3.31
CA GLU A 75 -22.70 -4.46 -2.86
C GLU A 75 -21.33 -3.78 -2.72
N ARG A 76 -20.71 -3.95 -1.55
CA ARG A 76 -19.44 -3.31 -1.20
C ARG A 76 -18.29 -4.13 -1.77
N LEU A 77 -17.55 -3.54 -2.71
CA LEU A 77 -16.38 -4.19 -3.29
C LEU A 77 -15.16 -4.09 -2.36
N PRO A 78 -14.24 -5.06 -2.45
CA PRO A 78 -12.91 -4.96 -1.85
C PRO A 78 -12.20 -3.66 -2.29
N PRO A 79 -11.32 -3.10 -1.44
CA PRO A 79 -10.52 -1.94 -1.83
C PRO A 79 -9.74 -2.26 -3.10
N LEU A 80 -9.80 -1.34 -4.07
CA LEU A 80 -9.20 -1.55 -5.38
C LEU A 80 -7.67 -1.57 -5.34
N GLY A 81 -7.04 -1.25 -4.21
CA GLY A 81 -5.59 -1.29 -4.05
C GLY A 81 -5.15 -1.22 -2.60
N ARG A 82 -3.83 -1.18 -2.40
CA ARG A 82 -3.19 -1.00 -1.09
C ARG A 82 -3.31 0.45 -0.60
N GLU A 83 -3.10 0.68 0.69
CA GLU A 83 -3.09 2.03 1.28
C GLU A 83 -2.07 2.92 0.58
N GLY A 84 -2.50 4.11 0.12
CA GLY A 84 -1.67 5.03 -0.66
C GLY A 84 -1.37 4.59 -2.10
N ALA A 85 -1.95 3.48 -2.57
CA ALA A 85 -1.79 3.06 -3.97
C ALA A 85 -2.62 3.97 -4.88
N VAL A 86 -1.93 4.64 -5.81
CA VAL A 86 -2.58 5.42 -6.87
C VAL A 86 -2.99 4.46 -7.99
N ARG A 87 -4.28 4.37 -8.30
CA ARG A 87 -4.78 3.64 -9.47
C ARG A 87 -5.38 4.61 -10.47
N ARG A 88 -4.86 4.59 -11.69
CA ARG A 88 -5.29 5.42 -12.81
C ARG A 88 -6.02 4.57 -13.84
N ASP A 89 -6.83 5.22 -14.66
CA ASP A 89 -7.48 4.59 -15.82
C ASP A 89 -8.41 3.43 -15.45
N LEU A 90 -9.05 3.51 -14.28
CA LEU A 90 -10.00 2.51 -13.82
C LEU A 90 -11.35 2.71 -14.51
N PRO A 91 -11.85 1.77 -15.31
CA PRO A 91 -13.17 1.88 -15.89
C PRO A 91 -14.21 1.93 -14.77
N LEU A 92 -15.15 2.87 -14.85
CA LEU A 92 -16.27 3.01 -13.91
C LEU A 92 -17.42 2.05 -14.21
N ASP A 93 -17.13 0.98 -14.93
CA ASP A 93 -18.09 -0.04 -15.29
C ASP A 93 -18.24 -1.07 -14.15
N PRO A 94 -19.46 -1.39 -13.69
CA PRO A 94 -19.70 -2.21 -12.51
C PRO A 94 -19.11 -3.61 -12.62
N GLU A 95 -19.19 -4.25 -13.78
CA GLU A 95 -18.60 -5.58 -14.01
C GLU A 95 -17.08 -5.52 -14.01
N THR A 96 -16.52 -4.46 -14.60
CA THR A 96 -15.07 -4.26 -14.64
C THR A 96 -14.51 -3.96 -13.25
N LEU A 97 -15.18 -3.11 -12.46
CA LEU A 97 -14.83 -2.83 -11.07
C LEU A 97 -14.90 -4.11 -10.23
N ARG A 98 -15.94 -4.94 -10.38
CA ARG A 98 -16.03 -6.25 -9.75
C ARG A 98 -14.86 -7.16 -10.12
N ARG A 99 -14.48 -7.23 -11.40
CA ARG A 99 -13.32 -8.03 -11.84
C ARG A 99 -11.99 -7.50 -11.31
N LEU A 100 -11.85 -6.18 -11.21
CA LEU A 100 -10.63 -5.53 -10.69
C LEU A 100 -10.52 -5.65 -9.16
N ALA A 101 -11.65 -5.74 -8.46
CA ALA A 101 -11.72 -5.91 -7.02
C ALA A 101 -11.73 -7.39 -6.60
N ALA A 102 -12.17 -8.30 -7.48
CA ALA A 102 -12.14 -9.73 -7.21
C ALA A 102 -10.70 -10.20 -6.98
N PRO A 103 -10.40 -10.88 -5.87
CA PRO A 103 -9.16 -11.63 -5.76
C PRO A 103 -9.16 -12.67 -6.89
N ALA A 104 -8.05 -12.80 -7.62
CA ALA A 104 -7.90 -13.85 -8.61
C ALA A 104 -8.32 -15.19 -7.96
N PRO A 105 -9.16 -16.02 -8.61
CA PRO A 105 -9.45 -17.33 -8.07
C PRO A 105 -8.13 -18.07 -7.84
N PRO A 106 -7.98 -18.82 -6.73
CA PRO A 106 -6.81 -19.65 -6.57
C PRO A 106 -6.79 -20.60 -7.77
N ALA A 107 -5.77 -20.47 -8.61
CA ALA A 107 -5.47 -21.52 -9.58
C ALA A 107 -5.29 -22.80 -8.76
N ALA A 108 -6.23 -23.73 -8.90
CA ALA A 108 -6.17 -25.04 -8.29
C ALA A 108 -4.90 -25.73 -8.80
N VAL A 109 -3.86 -25.78 -7.95
CA VAL A 109 -2.76 -26.71 -8.12
C VAL A 109 -3.20 -28.03 -7.47
N PRO A 110 -3.11 -29.19 -8.16
CA PRO A 110 -3.47 -30.46 -7.56
C PRO A 110 -2.51 -30.77 -6.41
N ALA A 111 -3.08 -31.18 -5.28
CA ALA A 111 -2.36 -31.56 -4.07
C ALA A 111 -1.49 -32.82 -4.29
N PRO A 112 -0.25 -32.88 -3.77
CA PRO A 112 0.33 -34.13 -3.34
C PRO A 112 0.08 -34.36 -1.84
N ALA A 113 -0.13 -35.63 -1.51
CA ALA A 113 -0.52 -36.13 -0.20
C ALA A 113 0.39 -35.69 0.95
N SER A 114 -0.25 -35.52 2.11
CA SER A 114 0.35 -35.12 3.38
C SER A 114 1.32 -36.17 3.94
N LEU A 115 2.48 -35.68 4.39
CA LEU A 115 3.23 -36.22 5.53
C LEU A 115 3.31 -35.11 6.60
N PRO A 116 3.40 -35.44 7.90
CA PRO A 116 3.17 -34.47 8.96
C PRO A 116 4.31 -33.44 9.03
N VAL A 117 3.98 -32.17 8.84
CA VAL A 117 4.89 -31.04 9.04
C VAL A 117 4.65 -30.40 10.42
N PRO A 118 5.71 -30.12 11.20
CA PRO A 118 5.58 -29.33 12.42
C PRO A 118 5.19 -27.88 12.06
N ALA A 119 4.43 -27.22 12.95
CA ALA A 119 3.87 -25.89 12.75
C ALA A 119 4.92 -24.87 12.25
N PHE A 120 4.72 -24.35 11.03
CA PHE A 120 5.58 -23.33 10.43
C PHE A 120 4.84 -21.98 10.35
N ALA A 121 5.47 -20.96 10.92
CA ALA A 121 5.07 -19.55 10.95
C ALA A 121 4.94 -18.95 9.52
N PRO A 122 4.14 -17.89 9.33
CA PRO A 122 3.67 -17.51 8.00
C PRO A 122 4.74 -16.84 7.13
N ALA A 123 4.85 -17.40 5.91
CA ALA A 123 5.19 -16.80 4.62
C ALA A 123 6.47 -15.95 4.50
N ALA A 124 7.56 -16.62 4.15
CA ALA A 124 8.70 -16.00 3.47
C ALA A 124 8.40 -15.85 1.97
N GLU A 125 8.37 -14.61 1.49
CA GLU A 125 8.57 -14.27 0.07
C GLU A 125 10.00 -14.72 -0.35
N PRO A 126 10.26 -15.05 -1.63
CA PRO A 126 11.53 -15.64 -2.06
C PRO A 126 12.72 -14.76 -1.63
N PRO A 127 13.84 -15.36 -1.21
CA PRO A 127 14.93 -14.62 -0.59
C PRO A 127 15.55 -13.69 -1.63
N ALA A 128 15.25 -12.40 -1.53
CA ALA A 128 16.10 -11.36 -2.06
C ALA A 128 17.42 -11.44 -1.28
N VAL A 129 18.33 -12.35 -1.68
CA VAL A 129 19.69 -12.56 -1.15
C VAL A 129 19.87 -11.96 0.24
N ALA A 130 19.28 -12.62 1.25
CA ALA A 130 19.20 -12.11 2.61
C ALA A 130 20.58 -11.65 3.07
N GLY A 131 20.68 -10.36 3.40
CA GLY A 131 21.82 -9.74 4.05
C GLY A 131 22.27 -10.51 5.27
N PRO A 132 23.52 -10.34 5.72
CA PRO A 132 23.86 -10.67 7.09
C PRO A 132 23.00 -9.86 8.09
N VAL A 133 22.45 -8.71 7.71
CA VAL A 133 21.70 -7.83 8.62
C VAL A 133 20.19 -8.05 8.51
N VAL A 134 19.54 -8.30 9.64
CA VAL A 134 18.09 -8.40 9.82
C VAL A 134 17.63 -7.35 10.81
N LEU A 135 16.64 -6.56 10.43
CA LEU A 135 16.10 -5.45 11.22
C LEU A 135 14.72 -5.86 11.72
N THR A 136 14.51 -5.97 13.03
CA THR A 136 13.24 -6.38 13.63
C THR A 136 12.63 -5.20 14.37
N ALA A 137 11.45 -4.76 13.96
CA ALA A 137 10.72 -3.72 14.68
C ALA A 137 10.09 -4.33 15.94
N ARG A 138 10.43 -3.81 17.11
CA ARG A 138 9.81 -4.14 18.39
C ARG A 138 8.61 -3.24 18.68
N ALA A 139 8.61 -2.04 18.14
CA ALA A 139 7.53 -1.06 18.18
C ALA A 139 7.42 -0.37 16.81
N ASP A 140 6.34 0.36 16.58
CA ASP A 140 6.14 1.09 15.33
C ASP A 140 7.32 2.06 15.10
N THR A 141 8.03 1.85 13.99
CA THR A 141 9.24 2.61 13.67
C THR A 141 9.34 2.83 12.17
N TRP A 142 9.62 4.07 11.78
CA TRP A 142 9.85 4.41 10.37
C TRP A 142 11.24 3.97 9.94
N LEU A 143 11.33 3.20 8.85
CA LEU A 143 12.57 2.71 8.26
C LEU A 143 12.70 3.17 6.81
N LEU A 144 13.80 3.86 6.53
CA LEU A 144 14.18 4.27 5.18
C LEU A 144 15.55 3.68 4.85
N VAL A 145 15.62 2.79 3.87
CA VAL A 145 16.86 2.27 3.31
C VAL A 145 17.07 2.88 1.93
N ARG A 146 18.22 3.50 1.73
CA ARG A 146 18.62 4.07 0.45
C ARG A 146 20.07 3.74 0.16
N ASP A 147 20.41 3.74 -1.11
CA ASP A 147 21.77 3.61 -1.58
C ASP A 147 22.49 4.95 -1.39
N ARG A 148 23.65 4.96 -0.72
CA ARG A 148 24.46 6.17 -0.50
C ARG A 148 25.14 6.63 -1.79
N GLU A 149 25.53 5.69 -2.63
CA GLU A 149 26.29 5.96 -3.86
C GLU A 149 25.39 6.57 -4.94
N SER A 150 24.23 5.95 -5.15
CA SER A 150 23.23 6.30 -6.17
C SER A 150 22.14 7.24 -5.64
N GLY A 151 22.01 7.39 -4.32
CA GLY A 151 20.90 8.11 -3.67
C GLY A 151 19.53 7.41 -3.77
N ARG A 152 19.47 6.21 -4.39
CA ARG A 152 18.21 5.52 -4.70
C ARG A 152 17.58 4.93 -3.46
N VAL A 153 16.34 5.33 -3.15
CA VAL A 153 15.56 4.73 -2.08
C VAL A 153 15.16 3.30 -2.47
N LEU A 154 15.53 2.35 -1.61
CA LEU A 154 15.25 0.92 -1.76
C LEU A 154 14.07 0.49 -0.89
N PHE A 155 13.89 1.14 0.26
CA PHE A 155 12.83 0.87 1.20
C PHE A 155 12.46 2.17 1.91
N ASP A 156 11.19 2.55 1.94
CA ASP A 156 10.67 3.65 2.74
C ASP A 156 9.31 3.21 3.28
N ARG A 157 9.29 2.76 4.54
CA ARG A 157 8.04 2.33 5.19
C ARG A 157 8.18 2.34 6.70
N VAL A 158 7.05 2.55 7.38
CA VAL A 158 6.91 2.20 8.79
C VAL A 158 6.83 0.68 8.94
N LEU A 159 7.73 0.13 9.75
CA LEU A 159 7.66 -1.24 10.25
C LEU A 159 6.87 -1.23 11.55
N ARG A 160 5.84 -2.07 11.63
CA ARG A 160 5.06 -2.26 12.86
C ARG A 160 5.75 -3.22 13.81
N ALA A 161 5.36 -3.18 15.08
CA ALA A 161 5.82 -4.14 16.08
C ALA A 161 5.70 -5.61 15.59
N GLY A 162 6.80 -6.35 15.62
CA GLY A 162 6.92 -7.73 15.16
C GLY A 162 7.34 -7.90 13.70
N GLU A 163 7.34 -6.84 12.88
CA GLU A 163 7.81 -6.93 11.50
C GLU A 163 9.33 -7.05 11.41
N ARG A 164 9.80 -7.80 10.42
CA ARG A 164 11.23 -8.01 10.15
C ARG A 164 11.54 -7.58 8.72
N TYR A 165 12.61 -6.82 8.57
CA TYR A 165 13.16 -6.41 7.29
C TYR A 165 14.57 -6.98 7.14
N PRO A 166 14.76 -8.03 6.32
CA PRO A 166 16.10 -8.50 5.96
C PRO A 166 16.72 -7.49 5.00
N ALA A 167 17.84 -6.88 5.41
CA ALA A 167 18.51 -5.94 4.53
C ALA A 167 19.19 -6.69 3.38
N PRO A 168 19.34 -6.11 2.19
CA PRO A 168 20.06 -6.76 1.09
C PRO A 168 21.57 -6.89 1.38
N ARG A 169 22.24 -7.94 0.87
CA ARG A 169 23.73 -7.99 0.78
C ARG A 169 24.25 -6.98 -0.25
N ARG A 170 24.23 -5.69 0.09
CA ARG A 170 24.86 -4.62 -0.70
C ARG A 170 25.65 -3.68 0.19
N SER A 171 26.87 -3.37 -0.25
CA SER A 171 27.68 -2.30 0.34
C SER A 171 27.18 -0.93 -0.11
N GLY A 172 27.47 0.11 0.68
CA GLY A 172 27.04 1.47 0.37
C GLY A 172 25.58 1.78 0.71
N LEU A 173 24.84 0.86 1.34
CA LEU A 173 23.49 1.14 1.82
C LEU A 173 23.53 1.96 3.10
N VAL A 174 22.66 2.97 3.19
CA VAL A 174 22.40 3.72 4.41
C VAL A 174 20.94 3.60 4.82
N MET A 175 20.74 3.52 6.12
CA MET A 175 19.45 3.39 6.78
C MET A 175 19.17 4.63 7.61
N THR A 176 17.92 5.04 7.60
CA THR A 176 17.37 5.99 8.55
C THR A 176 16.28 5.30 9.35
N VAL A 177 16.37 5.41 10.67
CA VAL A 177 15.38 4.89 11.62
C VAL A 177 14.80 6.06 12.41
N GLY A 178 13.48 6.15 12.42
CA GLY A 178 12.73 7.19 13.16
C GLY A 178 12.66 6.90 14.66
N ASN A 179 12.56 5.64 15.05
CA ASN A 179 12.55 5.24 16.45
C ASN A 179 13.57 4.11 16.67
N ALA A 180 14.80 4.49 17.06
CA ALA A 180 15.91 3.54 17.20
C ALA A 180 15.72 2.55 18.37
N ALA A 181 15.04 2.93 19.46
CA ALA A 181 14.74 1.97 20.54
C ALA A 181 13.70 0.91 20.14
N GLY A 182 12.81 1.27 19.21
CA GLY A 182 11.82 0.37 18.67
C GLY A 182 12.37 -0.58 17.60
N LEU A 183 13.67 -0.53 17.29
CA LEU A 183 14.28 -1.33 16.23
C LEU A 183 15.42 -2.18 16.79
N ASP A 184 15.22 -3.49 16.77
CA ASP A 184 16.24 -4.48 17.08
C ASP A 184 17.02 -4.82 15.80
N VAL A 185 18.36 -4.88 15.89
CA VAL A 185 19.22 -5.12 14.74
C VAL A 185 20.01 -6.39 14.98
N ALA A 186 19.74 -7.43 14.20
CA ALA A 186 20.50 -8.68 14.23
C ALA A 186 21.48 -8.74 13.06
N VAL A 187 22.73 -9.09 13.33
CA VAL A 187 23.79 -9.23 12.32
C VAL A 187 24.33 -10.66 12.38
N GLU A 188 24.17 -11.40 11.28
CA GLU A 188 24.51 -12.82 11.15
C GLU A 188 23.84 -13.71 12.20
N GLY A 189 22.66 -13.31 12.67
CA GLY A 189 21.92 -13.99 13.75
C GLY A 189 22.28 -13.52 15.16
N GLU A 190 23.26 -12.63 15.31
CA GLU A 190 23.63 -12.02 16.59
C GLU A 190 22.86 -10.71 16.80
N ALA A 191 21.97 -10.68 17.79
CA ALA A 191 21.22 -9.47 18.16
C ALA A 191 22.17 -8.40 18.73
N LEU A 192 22.17 -7.22 18.15
CA LEU A 192 22.91 -6.06 18.62
C LEU A 192 22.08 -5.23 19.58
N PRO A 193 22.72 -4.53 20.54
CA PRO A 193 22.02 -3.57 21.35
C PRO A 193 21.39 -2.46 20.49
N PRO A 194 20.28 -1.86 20.94
CA PRO A 194 19.56 -0.84 20.19
C PRO A 194 20.49 0.33 19.85
N LEU A 195 20.38 0.82 18.62
CA LEU A 195 21.27 1.87 18.08
C LEU A 195 20.98 3.27 18.65
N GLY A 196 20.04 3.39 19.57
CA GLY A 196 19.67 4.63 20.26
C GLY A 196 18.58 4.44 21.30
N GLY A 197 18.35 5.50 22.07
CA GLY A 197 17.28 5.57 23.07
C GLY A 197 15.89 5.76 22.46
N GLU A 198 14.87 5.77 23.32
CA GLU A 198 13.47 5.88 22.91
C GLU A 198 13.21 7.20 22.19
N GLY A 199 12.59 7.12 21.00
CA GLY A 199 12.32 8.30 20.15
C GLY A 199 13.56 8.91 19.50
N VAL A 200 14.75 8.31 19.65
CA VAL A 200 15.96 8.80 18.99
C VAL A 200 15.92 8.44 17.50
N VAL A 201 15.88 9.46 16.67
CA VAL A 201 16.00 9.35 15.21
C VAL A 201 17.49 9.21 14.86
N ARG A 202 17.87 8.12 14.21
CA ARG A 202 19.23 7.94 13.66
C ARG A 202 19.14 7.95 12.14
N ARG A 203 19.88 8.85 11.50
CA ARG A 203 19.92 8.99 10.03
C ARG A 203 21.31 8.58 9.53
N ASP A 204 21.35 8.18 8.26
CA ASP A 204 22.60 7.87 7.56
C ASP A 204 23.43 6.75 8.22
N LEU A 205 22.74 5.80 8.86
CA LEU A 205 23.37 4.62 9.45
C LEU A 205 23.84 3.68 8.34
N PRO A 206 25.13 3.39 8.19
CA PRO A 206 25.60 2.39 7.25
C PRO A 206 24.97 1.03 7.57
N LEU A 207 24.37 0.40 6.56
CA LEU A 207 23.67 -0.89 6.67
C LEU A 207 24.65 -2.09 6.53
N GLU A 208 25.89 -1.90 6.99
CA GLU A 208 26.95 -2.91 6.97
C GLU A 208 27.13 -3.52 8.37
N ALA A 209 27.28 -4.85 8.41
CA ALA A 209 27.48 -5.64 9.62
C ALA A 209 28.55 -5.04 10.57
N ALA A 210 29.75 -4.76 10.04
CA ALA A 210 30.85 -4.21 10.82
C ALA A 210 30.57 -2.78 11.33
N ALA A 211 29.91 -1.96 10.51
CA ALA A 211 29.63 -0.57 10.86
C ALA A 211 28.51 -0.47 11.91
N LEU A 212 27.45 -1.27 11.78
CA LEU A 212 26.37 -1.37 12.76
C LEU A 212 26.89 -1.85 14.12
N ARG A 213 27.77 -2.86 14.15
CA ARG A 213 28.41 -3.31 15.40
C ARG A 213 29.20 -2.19 16.08
N ARG A 214 29.95 -1.39 15.30
CA ARG A 214 30.68 -0.23 15.84
C ARG A 214 29.74 0.84 16.40
N LEU A 215 28.65 1.14 15.71
CA LEU A 215 27.67 2.14 16.16
C LEU A 215 26.93 1.69 17.41
N ALA A 216 26.56 0.41 17.48
CA ALA A 216 25.93 -0.18 18.67
C ALA A 216 26.86 -0.16 19.88
N THR A 217 28.15 -0.40 19.68
CA THR A 217 29.16 -0.33 20.75
C THR A 217 29.46 1.11 21.19
N ALA A 218 29.41 2.07 20.27
CA ALA A 218 29.68 3.49 20.51
C ALA A 218 28.48 4.26 21.09
N ALA A 219 27.26 3.71 21.01
CA ALA A 219 26.05 4.30 21.59
C ALA A 219 25.87 3.98 23.09
N ARG A 220 26.85 3.31 23.69
CA ARG A 220 26.90 2.90 25.10
C ARG A 220 27.49 4.01 25.98
#